data_AF-A0A951WY93-F1
#
_entry.id   AF-A0A951WY93-F1
#
_cell.length_a   1.000
_cell.length_b   1.000
_cell.length_c   1.000
_cell.angle_alpha   90.00
_cell.angle_beta   90.00
_cell.angle_gamma   90.00
#
_symmetry.space_group_name_H-M   'P 1'
#
loop_
_entity.id
_entity.type
_entity.pdbx_description
1 polymer ?
#
loop_
_entity_poly.entity_id
_entity_poly.type
_entity_poly.pdbx_seq_one_letter_code
_entity_poly.pdbx_strand_id
1 'polypeptide(L)' 'MDRAALIARKNEVRRQIERLRRRLEQELAVVEEKRNRRRIGQLERQLEQLMAEEYNLRLRIDQADNR' A
#
# COMPACT_ATOMS: atom_id res chain seq x y z
N MET A 1 -2.57 -21.13 -1.15
CA MET A 1 -2.48 -20.22 0.02
C MET A 1 -3.78 -20.35 0.76
N ASP A 2 -3.72 -20.65 2.06
CA ASP A 2 -4.92 -20.73 2.89
C ASP A 2 -5.45 -19.31 3.21
N ARG A 3 -6.75 -19.20 3.52
CA ARG A 3 -7.44 -17.95 3.81
C ARG A 3 -6.74 -17.13 4.89
N ALA A 4 -6.29 -17.80 5.95
CA ALA A 4 -5.54 -17.16 7.03
C ALA A 4 -4.26 -16.45 6.52
N ALA A 5 -3.57 -17.07 5.56
CA ALA A 5 -2.38 -16.48 4.94
C ALA A 5 -2.72 -15.26 4.07
N LEU A 6 -3.84 -15.30 3.33
CA LEU A 6 -4.30 -14.15 2.53
C LEU A 6 -4.69 -12.95 3.42
N ILE A 7 -5.38 -13.21 4.53
CA ILE A 7 -5.75 -12.17 5.51
C ILE A 7 -4.50 -11.58 6.18
N ALA A 8 -3.57 -12.44 6.60
CA ALA A 8 -2.29 -11.98 7.17
C ALA A 8 -1.53 -11.08 6.20
N ARG A 9 -1.45 -11.48 4.92
CA ARG A 9 -0.81 -10.69 3.87
C ARG A 9 -1.53 -9.36 3.63
N LYS A 10 -2.87 -9.36 3.58
CA LYS A 10 -3.67 -8.12 3.44
C LYS A 10 -3.42 -7.14 4.59
N ASN A 11 -3.33 -7.63 5.83
CA ASN A 11 -3.02 -6.82 7.00
C ASN A 11 -1.59 -6.26 6.98
N GLU A 12 -0.65 -7.00 6.41
CA GLU A 12 0.70 -6.52 6.18
C GLU A 12 0.73 -5.39 5.14
N VAL A 13 0.08 -5.59 3.99
CA VAL A 13 -0.04 -4.60 2.92
C VAL A 13 -0.70 -3.31 3.42
N ARG A 14 -1.76 -3.40 4.23
CA ARG A 14 -2.38 -2.23 4.88
C ARG A 14 -1.39 -1.46 5.77
N ARG A 15 -0.60 -2.15 6.58
CA ARG A 15 0.44 -1.50 7.40
C ARG A 15 1.54 -0.86 6.57
N GLN A 16 1.85 -1.40 5.40
CA GLN A 16 2.80 -0.79 4.47
C GLN A 16 2.21 0.48 3.82
N ILE A 17 0.95 0.44 3.39
CA ILE A 17 0.20 1.59 2.88
C ILE A 17 0.19 2.74 3.89
N GLU A 18 -0.15 2.46 5.15
CA GLU A 18 -0.17 3.49 6.21
C GLU A 18 1.20 4.13 6.43
N ARG A 19 2.28 3.31 6.45
CA ARG A 19 3.65 3.81 6.59
C ARG A 19 4.04 4.70 5.42
N LEU A 20 3.72 4.31 4.18
CA LEU A 20 4.01 5.11 3.00
C LEU A 20 3.20 6.41 2.97
N ARG A 21 1.92 6.38 3.37
CA ARG A 21 1.09 7.60 3.48
C ARG A 21 1.68 8.60 4.46
N ARG A 22 2.08 8.16 5.66
CA ARG A 22 2.75 9.03 6.64
C ARG A 22 4.06 9.61 6.11
N ARG A 23 4.84 8.80 5.38
CA ARG A 23 6.09 9.26 4.78
C ARG A 23 5.85 10.26 3.65
N LEU A 24 4.82 10.04 2.84
CA LEU A 24 4.39 10.96 1.79
C LEU A 24 3.98 12.31 2.39
N GLU A 25 3.18 12.28 3.45
CA GLU A 25 2.76 13.48 4.20
C GLU A 25 3.96 14.26 4.77
N GLN A 26 4.95 13.55 5.33
CA GLN A 26 6.19 14.17 5.80
C GLN A 26 6.99 14.82 4.67
N GLU A 27 7.14 14.15 3.53
CA GLU A 27 7.89 14.69 2.38
C GLU A 27 7.14 15.85 1.71
N LEU A 28 5.81 15.87 1.75
CA LEU A 28 4.97 16.99 1.30
C LEU A 28 5.09 18.20 2.23
N ALA A 29 5.29 18.00 3.53
CA ALA A 29 5.45 19.08 4.50
C ALA A 29 6.81 19.80 4.42
N VAL A 30 7.82 19.19 3.80
CA VAL A 30 9.16 19.76 3.65
C VAL A 30 9.23 20.67 2.41
N VAL A 31 9.72 21.89 2.57
CA VAL A 31 9.69 22.99 1.57
C VAL A 31 10.76 22.85 0.46
N GLU A 32 11.62 21.81 0.50
CA GLU A 32 12.62 21.56 -0.56
C GLU A 32 11.98 20.98 -1.85
N GLU A 33 11.43 21.88 -2.66
CA GLU A 33 10.53 21.63 -3.78
C GLU A 33 11.04 20.63 -4.83
N LYS A 34 12.34 20.65 -5.18
CA LYS A 34 12.89 19.82 -6.27
C LYS A 34 13.29 18.41 -5.85
N ARG A 35 13.86 18.25 -4.65
CA ARG A 35 14.30 16.93 -4.15
C ARG A 35 13.11 16.10 -3.66
N ASN A 36 12.10 16.77 -3.11
CA ASN A 36 10.87 16.12 -2.64
C ASN A 36 10.01 15.64 -3.80
N ARG A 37 9.90 16.36 -4.92
CA ARG A 37 9.01 15.96 -6.03
C ARG A 37 9.31 14.58 -6.61
N ARG A 38 10.59 14.20 -6.75
CA ARG A 38 10.99 12.87 -7.22
C ARG A 38 10.69 11.78 -6.19
N ARG A 39 10.91 12.06 -4.90
CA ARG A 39 10.63 11.12 -3.79
C ARG A 39 9.13 10.93 -3.60
N ILE A 40 8.36 12.00 -3.61
CA ILE A 40 6.89 12.02 -3.62
C ILE A 40 6.38 11.12 -4.75
N GLY A 41 6.83 11.34 -5.99
CA GLY A 41 6.40 10.50 -7.11
C GLY A 41 6.78 9.02 -6.99
N GLN A 42 7.88 8.69 -6.30
CA GLN A 42 8.22 7.29 -5.99
C GLN A 42 7.28 6.70 -4.92
N LEU A 43 7.01 7.45 -3.86
CA LEU A 43 6.11 7.05 -2.78
C LEU A 43 4.67 6.88 -3.28
N GLU A 44 4.20 7.75 -4.18
CA GLU A 44 2.88 7.65 -4.82
C GLU A 44 2.75 6.38 -5.66
N ARG A 45 3.75 6.06 -6.50
CA ARG A 45 3.75 4.82 -7.28
C ARG A 45 3.77 3.57 -6.40
N GLN A 46 4.56 3.59 -5.32
CA GLN A 46 4.58 2.47 -4.37
C GLN A 46 3.24 2.33 -3.65
N LEU A 47 2.60 3.44 -3.30
CA LEU A 47 1.28 3.45 -2.69
C LEU A 47 0.24 2.83 -3.63
N GLU A 48 0.23 3.23 -4.90
CA GLU A 48 -0.69 2.70 -5.91
C GLU A 48 -0.51 1.19 -6.11
N GLN A 49 0.74 0.72 -6.20
CA GLN A 49 1.03 -0.71 -6.31
C GLN A 49 0.51 -1.52 -5.12
N LEU A 50 0.71 -1.02 -3.89
CA LEU A 50 0.22 -1.70 -2.69
C LEU A 50 -1.31 -1.66 -2.57
N MET A 51 -1.96 -0.57 -3.01
CA MET A 51 -3.43 -0.51 -3.07
C MET A 51 -3.98 -1.54 -4.06
N ALA A 52 -3.34 -1.70 -5.22
CA ALA A 52 -3.69 -2.76 -6.17
C ALA A 52 -3.48 -4.17 -5.58
N GLU A 53 -2.39 -4.39 -4.84
CA GLU A 53 -2.16 -5.66 -4.12
C GLU A 53 -3.25 -5.91 -3.05
N GLU A 54 -3.63 -4.90 -2.26
CA GLU A 54 -4.70 -5.01 -1.25
C GLU A 54 -6.04 -5.40 -1.90
N TYR A 55 -6.36 -4.80 -3.03
CA TYR A 55 -7.56 -5.11 -3.80
C TYR A 55 -7.54 -6.55 -4.34
N ASN A 56 -6.43 -6.97 -4.95
CA ASN A 56 -6.28 -8.34 -5.43
C ASN A 56 -6.36 -9.37 -4.29
N LEU A 57 -5.77 -9.07 -3.14
CA LEU A 57 -5.87 -9.93 -1.96
C LEU A 57 -7.32 -10.02 -1.46
N ARG A 58 -8.06 -8.92 -1.47
CA ARG A 58 -9.49 -8.93 -1.14
C ARG A 58 -10.27 -9.84 -2.09
N LEU A 59 -10.10 -9.70 -3.40
CA LEU A 59 -10.77 -10.56 -4.38
C LEU A 59 -10.44 -12.04 -4.18
N ARG A 60 -9.19 -12.37 -3.87
CA ARG A 60 -8.75 -13.76 -3.61
C ARG A 60 -9.33 -14.32 -2.31
N ILE A 61 -9.51 -13.49 -1.29
CA ILE A 61 -10.21 -13.88 -0.05
C ILE A 61 -11.68 -14.14 -0.36
N ASP A 62 -12.35 -13.23 -1.07
CA ASP A 62 -13.76 -13.36 -1.42
C ASP A 62 -14.02 -14.62 -2.29
N GLN A 63 -13.09 -14.98 -3.18
CA GLN A 63 -13.12 -16.23 -3.95
C GLN A 63 -12.89 -17.48 -3.09
N ALA A 64 -12.06 -17.38 -2.05
CA ALA A 64 -11.83 -18.48 -1.12
C ALA A 64 -13.04 -18.71 -0.19
N ASP A 65 -13.81 -17.65 0.10
CA ASP A 65 -15.01 -17.71 0.96
C ASP A 65 -16.22 -18.32 0.21
N ASN A 66 -16.22 -18.32 -1.12
CA ASN A 66 -17.28 -18.86 -1.98
C ASN A 66 -17.01 -20.29 -2.50
N ARG A 67 -15.99 -20.98 -1.98
CA ARG A 67 -15.61 -22.36 -2.33
C ARG A 67 -15.92 -23.33 -1.20
#